data_AF-A0A7C4NH70-F1
#
_entry.id   AF-A0A7C4NH70-F1
#
_cell.length_a   1.000
_cell.length_b   1.000
_cell.length_c   1.000
_cell.angle_alpha   90.00
_cell.angle_beta   90.00
_cell.angle_gamma   90.00
#
_symmetry.space_group_name_H-M   'P 1'
#
loop_
_entity.id
_entity.type
_entity.pdbx_description
1 polymer ?
#
loop_
_entity_poly.entity_id
_entity_poly.type
_entity_poly.pdbx_seq_one_letter_code
_entity_poly.pdbx_strand_id
1 'polypeptide(L)'
;LPYLLAGNPVNFACPTKLSTAEALAAALYIAGFKKEAHRLMSIFKWGHTFIELNKEKLEKYAMAKNSSEVVEIQKSFIKIPQGQ
;
A
#
# COMPACT_ATOMS: atom_id res chain seq x y z
N LEU A 1 4.10 -0.80 7.96
CA LEU A 1 3.60 -1.21 6.62
C LEU A 1 4.70 -1.01 5.60
N PRO A 2 4.77 -1.83 4.54
CA PRO A 2 5.75 -1.65 3.48
C PRO A 2 5.48 -0.39 2.64
N TYR A 3 6.40 -0.07 1.74
CA TYR A 3 6.33 1.09 0.86
C TYR A 3 5.03 1.10 0.04
N LEU A 4 4.23 2.13 0.28
CA LEU A 4 2.96 2.42 -0.38
C LEU A 4 2.83 3.93 -0.54
N LEU A 5 2.05 4.36 -1.52
CA LEU A 5 1.75 5.76 -1.80
C LEU A 5 0.38 6.12 -1.24
N ALA A 6 0.24 7.28 -0.62
CA ALA A 6 -1.07 7.76 -0.18
C ALA A 6 -1.99 8.07 -1.38
N GLY A 7 -3.24 7.63 -1.30
CA GLY A 7 -4.32 7.98 -2.22
C GLY A 7 -5.23 9.08 -1.69
N ASN A 8 -5.09 9.46 -0.41
CA ASN A 8 -5.86 10.55 0.19
C ASN A 8 -5.49 11.92 -0.42
N PRO A 9 -6.43 12.89 -0.47
CA PRO A 9 -6.19 14.20 -1.09
C PRO A 9 -5.11 15.06 -0.42
N VAL A 10 -4.82 14.83 0.86
CA VAL A 10 -3.87 15.66 1.63
C VAL A 10 -2.43 15.29 1.31
N ASN A 11 -2.15 13.99 1.13
CA ASN A 11 -0.81 13.45 0.92
C ASN A 11 -0.72 12.68 -0.40
N PHE A 12 -1.53 13.02 -1.40
CA PHE A 12 -1.63 12.24 -2.64
C PHE A 12 -0.25 11.95 -3.25
N ALA A 13 0.00 10.69 -3.58
CA ALA A 13 1.25 10.15 -4.09
C ALA A 13 2.49 10.34 -3.20
N CYS A 14 2.34 10.90 -1.98
CA CYS A 14 3.44 10.96 -1.03
C CYS A 14 3.73 9.54 -0.51
N PRO A 15 5.01 9.11 -0.52
CA PRO A 15 5.39 7.81 -0.01
C PRO A 15 5.16 7.76 1.51
N THR A 16 4.65 6.63 1.98
CA THR A 16 4.50 6.23 3.39
C THR A 16 3.68 7.15 4.30
N LYS A 17 3.19 8.30 3.82
CA LYS A 17 2.28 9.22 4.53
C LYS A 17 0.81 8.80 4.42
N LEU A 18 0.54 7.54 4.78
CA LEU A 18 -0.81 6.98 4.79
C LEU A 18 -1.64 7.58 5.94
N SER A 19 -2.93 7.76 5.70
CA SER A 19 -3.92 7.92 6.77
C SER A 19 -4.11 6.59 7.53
N THR A 20 -4.74 6.64 8.71
CA THR A 20 -5.07 5.43 9.48
C THR A 20 -5.97 4.48 8.69
N ALA A 21 -6.92 5.00 7.91
CA ALA A 21 -7.80 4.20 7.08
C ALA A 21 -7.03 3.45 5.97
N GLU A 22 -6.12 4.13 5.28
CA GLU A 22 -5.25 3.51 4.26
C GLU A 22 -4.29 2.50 4.87
N ALA A 23 -3.74 2.80 6.05
CA ALA A 23 -2.86 1.89 6.76
C ALA A 23 -3.60 0.59 7.15
N LEU A 24 -4.81 0.71 7.69
CA LEU A 24 -5.65 -0.44 8.03
C LEU A 24 -6.07 -1.22 6.77
N ALA A 25 -6.46 -0.53 5.71
CA ALA A 25 -6.81 -1.18 4.44
C ALA A 25 -5.63 -1.94 3.84
N ALA A 26 -4.42 -1.35 3.87
CA ALA A 26 -3.21 -2.03 3.44
C ALA A 26 -2.91 -3.27 4.28
N ALA A 27 -3.01 -3.18 5.61
CA ALA A 27 -2.80 -4.31 6.51
C ALA A 27 -3.79 -5.45 6.20
N LEU A 28 -5.08 -5.14 6.04
CA LEU A 28 -6.11 -6.10 5.65
C LEU A 28 -5.80 -6.75 4.31
N TYR A 29 -5.43 -5.94 3.31
CA TYR A 29 -5.13 -6.44 1.97
C TYR A 29 -3.94 -7.42 1.98
N ILE A 30 -2.84 -7.03 2.64
CA ILE A 30 -1.61 -7.82 2.73
C ILE A 30 -1.86 -9.12 3.51
N ALA A 31 -2.72 -9.09 4.53
CA ALA A 31 -3.11 -10.27 5.29
C ALA A 31 -4.16 -11.16 4.58
N GLY A 32 -4.53 -10.86 3.33
CA GLY A 32 -5.47 -11.65 2.53
C GLY A 32 -6.95 -11.26 2.67
N PHE A 33 -7.29 -10.32 3.56
CA PHE A 33 -8.63 -9.77 3.76
C PHE A 33 -8.98 -8.68 2.74
N LYS A 34 -8.86 -9.02 1.45
CA LYS A 34 -9.00 -8.05 0.35
C LYS A 34 -10.41 -7.43 0.32
N LYS A 35 -11.46 -8.22 0.57
CA LYS A 35 -12.85 -7.73 0.55
C LYS A 35 -13.09 -6.68 1.63
N GLU A 36 -12.54 -6.90 2.82
CA GLU A 36 -12.62 -6.01 3.96
C GLU A 36 -11.83 -4.73 3.69
N ALA A 37 -10.64 -4.83 3.09
CA ALA A 37 -9.87 -3.67 2.65
C ALA A 37 -10.67 -2.80 1.65
N HIS A 38 -11.27 -3.42 0.63
CA HIS A 38 -12.11 -2.73 -0.34
C HIS A 38 -13.36 -2.10 0.32
N ARG A 39 -14.03 -2.82 1.21
CA ARG A 39 -15.20 -2.31 1.95
C ARG A 39 -14.83 -1.11 2.82
N LEU A 40 -13.72 -1.17 3.54
CA LEU A 40 -13.21 -0.05 4.35
C LEU A 40 -12.95 1.18 3.47
N MET A 41 -12.24 1.00 2.35
CA MET A 41 -11.93 2.11 1.46
C MET A 41 -13.17 2.67 0.75
N SER A 42 -14.23 1.88 0.56
CA SER A 42 -15.48 2.35 -0.07
C SER A 42 -16.23 3.43 0.71
N ILE A 43 -15.95 3.58 2.02
CA ILE A 43 -16.51 4.64 2.87
C ILE A 43 -16.00 6.03 2.41
N PHE A 44 -14.81 6.08 1.82
CA PHE A 44 -14.16 7.31 1.39
C PHE A 44 -14.33 7.50 -0.12
N LYS A 45 -14.75 8.69 -0.56
CA LYS A 45 -14.90 9.01 -1.99
C LYS A 45 -13.61 8.76 -2.80
N TRP A 46 -12.45 9.03 -2.20
CA TRP A 46 -11.12 8.83 -2.78
C TRP A 46 -10.53 7.43 -2.51
N GLY A 47 -11.25 6.54 -1.82
CA GLY A 47 -10.65 5.30 -1.33
C GLY A 47 -10.27 4.31 -2.43
N HIS A 48 -11.01 4.31 -3.55
CA HIS A 48 -10.65 3.54 -4.75
C HIS A 48 -9.26 3.92 -5.27
N THR A 49 -8.92 5.22 -5.24
CA THR A 49 -7.64 5.76 -5.69
C THR A 49 -6.47 5.15 -4.94
N PHE A 50 -6.58 4.95 -3.61
CA PHE A 50 -5.52 4.31 -2.82
C PHE A 50 -5.23 2.88 -3.28
N ILE A 51 -6.29 2.09 -3.51
CA ILE A 51 -6.15 0.70 -3.93
C ILE A 51 -5.59 0.61 -5.35
N GLU A 52 -6.09 1.45 -6.27
CA GLU A 52 -5.63 1.48 -7.66
C GLU A 52 -4.16 1.89 -7.76
N LEU A 53 -3.78 2.97 -7.07
CA LEU A 53 -2.41 3.50 -7.04
C LEU A 53 -1.39 2.47 -6.54
N ASN A 54 -1.81 1.57 -5.64
CA ASN A 54 -0.95 0.59 -5.01
C ASN A 54 -1.23 -0.86 -5.44
N LYS A 55 -2.10 -1.09 -6.42
CA LYS A 55 -2.60 -2.43 -6.77
C LYS A 55 -1.49 -3.45 -6.94
N GLU A 56 -0.49 -3.12 -7.76
CA GLU A 56 0.65 -4.02 -8.00
C GLU A 56 1.45 -4.31 -6.71
N LYS A 57 1.67 -3.30 -5.86
CA LYS A 57 2.43 -3.44 -4.61
C LYS A 57 1.66 -4.30 -3.61
N LEU A 58 0.38 -3.99 -3.41
CA LEU A 58 -0.52 -4.71 -2.50
C LEU A 58 -0.65 -6.18 -2.90
N GLU A 59 -0.77 -6.47 -4.20
CA GLU A 59 -0.81 -7.85 -4.71
C GLU A 59 0.50 -8.59 -4.43
N LYS A 60 1.66 -8.00 -4.74
CA LYS A 60 2.96 -8.63 -4.44
C LYS A 60 3.16 -8.86 -2.94
N TYR A 61 2.84 -7.86 -2.11
CA TYR A 61 2.97 -7.99 -0.66
C TYR A 61 2.04 -9.06 -0.08
N ALA A 62 0.83 -9.23 -0.62
CA ALA A 62 -0.10 -10.27 -0.18
C ALA A 62 0.36 -11.70 -0.54
N MET A 63 1.26 -11.84 -1.52
CA MET A 63 1.87 -13.12 -1.89
C MET A 63 3.13 -13.46 -1.08
N ALA A 64 3.65 -12.52 -0.29
CA ALA A 64 4.87 -12.72 0.49
C ALA A 64 4.61 -13.70 1.64
N LYS A 65 5.50 -14.69 1.81
CA LYS A 65 5.38 -15.71 2.86
C LYS A 65 5.80 -15.22 4.24
N ASN A 66 6.64 -14.18 4.28
CA ASN A 66 7.23 -13.66 5.51
C ASN A 66 7.69 -12.21 5.32
N SER A 67 8.13 -11.60 6.43
CA SER A 67 8.61 -10.22 6.47
C SER A 67 9.84 -9.97 5.60
N SER A 68 10.74 -10.95 5.44
CA SER A 68 11.94 -10.81 4.59
C SER A 68 11.58 -10.67 3.12
N GLU A 69 10.61 -11.46 2.63
CA GLU A 69 10.10 -11.33 1.26
C GLU A 69 9.40 -9.98 1.02
N VAL A 70 8.66 -9.46 2.00
CA VAL A 70 8.05 -8.12 1.92
C VAL A 70 9.11 -7.04 1.73
N VAL A 71 10.22 -7.13 2.47
CA VAL A 71 11.34 -6.19 2.35
C VAL A 71 11.99 -6.28 0.98
N GLU A 72 12.18 -7.49 0.44
CA GLU A 72 12.77 -7.67 -0.89
C GLU A 72 11.88 -7.12 -2.01
N ILE A 73 10.57 -7.39 -1.95
CA ILE A 73 9.59 -6.81 -2.88
C ILE A 73 9.63 -5.28 -2.80
N GLN A 74 9.69 -4.72 -1.58
CA GLN A 74 9.74 -3.28 -1.37
C GLN A 74 10.96 -2.62 -2.04
N LYS A 75 12.14 -3.26 -2.01
CA LYS A 75 13.35 -2.72 -2.66
C LYS A 75 13.16 -2.49 -4.15
N SER A 76 12.36 -3.32 -4.82
CA SER A 76 12.06 -3.14 -6.25
C SER A 76 11.27 -1.86 -6.57
N PHE A 77 10.57 -1.28 -5.59
CA PHE A 77 9.75 -0.08 -5.76
C PHE A 77 10.43 1.20 -5.29
N ILE A 78 11.43 1.10 -4.41
CA ILE A 78 12.19 2.25 -3.94
C ILE A 78 13.35 2.46 -4.91
N LYS A 79 13.30 3.54 -5.70
CA LYS A 79 14.50 4.01 -6.40
C LYS A 79 15.49 4.48 -5.35
N ILE A 80 16.51 3.68 -5.06
CA ILE A 80 17.69 4.15 -4.34
C ILE A 80 18.36 5.15 -5.29
N PRO A 81 18.53 6.43 -4.91
CA PRO A 81 19.40 7.31 -5.65
C PRO A 81 20.79 6.65 -5.63
N GLN A 82 21.28 6.22 -6.79
CA GLN A 82 22.70 5.95 -6.95
C GLN A 82 23.38 7.28 -6.63
N GLY A 83 24.19 7.31 -5.58
CA GLY A 83 24.88 8.53 -5.15
C GLY A 83 25.58 9.17 -6.34
N GLN A 84 25.39 10.48 -6.50
CA GLN A 84 26.33 11.34 -7.22
C GLN A 84 27.48 11.69 -6.30
#